data_AF-A0A8H7VG42-F1
#
_entry.id   AF-A0A8H7VG42-F1
#
_cell.length_a   1.000
_cell.length_b   1.000
_cell.length_c   1.000
_cell.angle_alpha   90.00
_cell.angle_beta   90.00
_cell.angle_gamma   90.00
#
_symmetry.space_group_name_H-M   'P 1'
#
loop_
_entity.id
_entity.type
_entity.pdbx_description
1 polymer ?
#
loop_
_entity_poly.entity_id
_entity_poly.type
_entity_poly.pdbx_seq_one_letter_code
_entity_poly.pdbx_strand_id
1 'polypeptide(L)'
;MALATFAVVIHRYKRCAFIVAEYEVYQNLAEYLPKEIFEQRMKTINNLVKEKYPNIYPETYMFSIAVILVIATAAFAILGRSLDISIWYPLAILIVPAMLGYGSTRRRSQYLRKFLSFQNMLDTCLKDMTTQDLTHHVKWGYRKLRECDTAHTLHLKRPLSSWTVSIVIEAIQMDPEMDTTRVIGEVLPSYAIATQDIVLDVGAPVQDTVVQLREMDLTDVPSITRSTHDRGHSPFLPPPPDYHETEPPPYNLNDRTTLNNNNNTSDMTTTTTNHNNTTTTTTTTTITQ
;
A
#
# COMPACT_ATOMS: atom_id res chain seq x y z
N MET A 1 12.36 8.17 10.78
CA MET A 1 12.57 8.45 9.34
C MET A 1 12.84 7.13 8.61
N ALA A 2 12.56 7.03 7.30
CA ALA A 2 12.88 5.81 6.55
C ALA A 2 14.39 5.75 6.25
N LEU A 3 15.04 4.64 6.59
CA LEU A 3 16.45 4.35 6.31
C LEU A 3 16.67 4.08 4.82
N ALA A 4 15.75 3.34 4.21
CA ALA A 4 15.78 3.03 2.79
C ALA A 4 14.36 2.86 2.23
N THR A 5 14.19 3.16 0.95
CA THR A 5 12.94 2.95 0.23
C THR A 5 13.18 2.21 -1.08
N PHE A 6 12.27 1.28 -1.38
CA PHE A 6 12.32 0.40 -2.53
C PHE A 6 10.99 0.44 -3.27
N ALA A 7 11.04 0.57 -4.59
CA ALA A 7 9.83 0.69 -5.40
C ALA A 7 9.45 -0.63 -6.06
N VAL A 8 8.18 -1.02 -5.94
CA VAL A 8 7.57 -2.05 -6.79
C VAL A 8 6.91 -1.36 -7.97
N VAL A 9 7.45 -1.59 -9.16
CA VAL A 9 7.02 -0.91 -10.37
C VAL A 9 6.24 -1.83 -11.29
N ILE A 10 5.10 -1.31 -11.75
CA ILE A 10 4.22 -1.98 -12.68
C ILE A 10 4.65 -1.61 -14.10
N HIS A 11 4.78 -2.63 -14.94
CA HIS A 11 4.93 -2.46 -16.37
C HIS A 11 3.67 -2.89 -17.12
N ARG A 12 3.28 -2.12 -18.14
CA ARG A 12 2.12 -2.45 -18.97
C ARG A 12 2.34 -3.69 -19.84
N TYR A 13 3.56 -3.89 -20.36
CA TYR A 13 3.88 -4.94 -21.32
C TYR A 13 4.87 -6.00 -20.79
N LYS A 14 5.31 -5.87 -19.54
CA LYS A 14 6.31 -6.75 -18.92
C LYS A 14 5.84 -7.13 -17.51
N ARG A 15 6.52 -8.11 -16.92
CA ARG A 15 6.32 -8.46 -15.51
C ARG A 15 6.68 -7.28 -14.62
N CYS A 16 6.03 -7.20 -13.46
CA CYS A 16 6.35 -6.19 -12.46
C CYS A 16 7.78 -6.41 -11.95
N ALA A 17 8.45 -5.30 -11.66
CA ALA A 17 9.84 -5.31 -11.26
C ALA A 17 9.98 -4.65 -9.88
N PHE A 18 10.71 -5.33 -9.00
CA PHE A 18 11.18 -4.73 -7.77
C PHE A 18 12.52 -4.04 -8.05
N ILE A 19 12.58 -2.73 -7.88
CA ILE A 19 13.77 -1.93 -8.18
C ILE A 19 14.58 -1.76 -6.90
N VAL A 20 15.82 -2.22 -6.97
CA VAL A 20 16.79 -2.19 -5.88
C VAL A 20 18.08 -1.61 -6.44
N ALA A 21 18.62 -0.61 -5.78
CA ALA A 21 19.95 -0.07 -6.08
C ALA A 21 21.05 -0.94 -5.45
N GLU A 22 22.29 -0.62 -5.73
CA GLU A 22 23.42 -1.26 -5.06
C GLU A 22 23.41 -0.92 -3.56
N TYR A 23 23.90 -1.85 -2.73
CA TYR A 23 23.89 -1.72 -1.27
C TYR A 23 24.56 -0.43 -0.79
N GLU A 24 25.64 0.00 -1.46
CA GLU A 24 26.42 1.19 -1.14
C GLU A 24 25.62 2.50 -1.24
N VAL A 25 24.54 2.49 -2.02
CA VAL A 25 23.66 3.66 -2.19
C VAL A 25 22.81 3.88 -0.93
N TYR A 26 22.54 2.82 -0.15
CA TYR A 26 21.71 2.86 1.04
C TYR A 26 22.56 3.06 2.30
N GLN A 27 23.32 4.15 2.38
CA GLN A 27 24.26 4.42 3.49
C GLN A 27 23.59 4.32 4.87
N ASN A 28 22.39 4.90 5.02
CA ASN A 28 21.64 4.86 6.28
C ASN A 28 21.21 3.45 6.68
N LEU A 29 20.94 2.56 5.72
CA LEU A 29 20.58 1.17 6.02
C LEU A 29 21.82 0.31 6.25
N ALA A 30 22.92 0.61 5.56
CA ALA A 30 24.17 -0.12 5.63
C ALA A 30 24.82 -0.05 7.02
N GLU A 31 24.56 1.01 7.78
CA GLU A 31 24.99 1.13 9.18
C GLU A 31 24.36 0.07 10.10
N TYR A 32 23.12 -0.33 9.82
CA TYR A 32 22.36 -1.24 10.69
C TYR A 32 22.35 -2.68 10.17
N LEU A 33 22.39 -2.87 8.85
CA LEU A 33 22.18 -4.16 8.23
C LEU A 33 23.39 -4.56 7.36
N PRO A 34 24.07 -5.68 7.64
CA PRO A 34 25.19 -6.13 6.81
C PRO A 34 24.73 -6.53 5.40
N LYS A 35 25.66 -6.45 4.46
CA LYS A 35 25.40 -6.63 3.02
C LYS A 35 24.77 -7.99 2.70
N GLU A 36 25.24 -9.05 3.35
CA GLU A 36 24.79 -10.42 3.09
C GLU A 36 23.30 -10.58 3.45
N ILE A 37 22.90 -10.05 4.61
CA ILE A 37 21.51 -10.08 5.07
C ILE A 37 20.65 -9.21 4.16
N PHE A 38 21.12 -8.02 3.79
CA PHE A 38 20.43 -7.14 2.85
C PHE A 38 20.15 -7.84 1.51
N GLU A 39 21.15 -8.46 0.89
CA GLU A 39 20.98 -9.14 -0.39
C GLU A 39 20.00 -10.32 -0.28
N GLN A 40 20.07 -11.08 0.82
CA GLN A 40 19.11 -12.15 1.12
C GLN A 40 17.69 -11.60 1.24
N ARG A 41 17.49 -10.50 1.99
CA ARG A 41 16.21 -9.80 2.15
C ARG A 41 15.64 -9.35 0.81
N MET A 42 16.46 -8.67 0.01
CA MET A 42 16.06 -8.16 -1.31
C MET A 42 15.72 -9.29 -2.28
N LYS A 43 16.45 -10.40 -2.24
CA LYS A 43 16.16 -11.60 -3.05
C LYS A 43 14.82 -12.23 -2.67
N THR A 44 14.54 -12.36 -1.38
CA THR A 44 13.26 -12.90 -0.88
C THR A 44 12.07 -12.03 -1.32
N ILE A 45 12.16 -10.71 -1.13
CA ILE A 45 11.12 -9.78 -1.58
C ILE A 45 10.97 -9.84 -3.11
N ASN A 46 12.07 -9.83 -3.86
CA ASN A 46 12.03 -9.89 -5.32
C ASN A 46 11.37 -11.18 -5.83
N ASN A 47 11.66 -12.33 -5.21
CA ASN A 47 11.03 -13.59 -5.54
C ASN A 47 9.52 -13.56 -5.25
N LEU A 48 9.12 -13.02 -4.10
CA LEU A 48 7.71 -12.88 -3.73
C LEU A 48 6.96 -11.97 -4.72
N VAL A 49 7.55 -10.83 -5.09
CA VAL A 49 6.98 -9.91 -6.08
C VAL A 49 6.87 -10.59 -7.45
N LYS A 50 7.90 -11.30 -7.90
CA LYS A 50 7.88 -11.98 -9.21
C LYS A 50 6.83 -13.09 -9.29
N GLU A 51 6.63 -13.84 -8.22
CA GLU A 51 5.75 -15.00 -8.20
C GLU A 51 4.29 -14.62 -7.94
N LYS A 52 4.05 -13.76 -6.94
CA LYS A 52 2.69 -13.52 -6.41
C LYS A 52 2.07 -12.23 -6.90
N TYR A 53 2.85 -11.26 -7.41
CA TYR A 53 2.26 -10.00 -7.86
C TYR A 53 1.37 -10.22 -9.10
N PRO A 54 0.13 -9.71 -9.10
CA PRO A 54 -0.77 -9.90 -10.23
C PRO A 54 -0.28 -9.11 -11.45
N ASN A 55 -0.03 -9.81 -12.54
CA ASN A 55 0.47 -9.20 -13.77
C ASN A 55 -0.66 -8.58 -14.60
N ILE A 56 -0.48 -7.34 -15.05
CA ILE A 56 -1.46 -6.59 -15.88
C ILE A 56 -1.26 -6.85 -17.38
N TYR A 57 -0.06 -7.24 -17.82
CA TYR A 57 0.24 -7.44 -19.24
C TYR A 57 -0.69 -8.41 -19.99
N PRO A 58 -1.19 -9.53 -19.40
CA PRO A 58 -2.09 -10.43 -20.13
C PRO A 58 -3.38 -9.75 -20.58
N GLU A 59 -3.88 -8.79 -19.81
CA GLU A 59 -5.07 -8.01 -20.15
C GLU A 59 -4.78 -7.05 -21.32
N THR A 60 -3.61 -6.40 -21.30
CA THR A 60 -3.20 -5.51 -22.39
C THR A 60 -3.03 -6.27 -23.70
N TYR A 61 -2.47 -7.49 -23.68
CA TYR A 61 -2.36 -8.32 -24.89
C TYR A 61 -3.72 -8.79 -25.40
N MET A 62 -4.62 -9.23 -24.51
CA MET A 62 -5.98 -9.62 -24.90
C MET A 62 -6.73 -8.45 -25.54
N PHE A 63 -6.62 -7.25 -24.97
CA PHE A 63 -7.18 -6.03 -25.55
C PHE A 63 -6.57 -5.72 -26.92
N SER A 64 -5.25 -5.81 -27.05
CA SER A 64 -4.55 -5.55 -28.32
C SER A 64 -4.98 -6.56 -29.40
N ILE A 65 -5.10 -7.84 -29.05
CA ILE A 65 -5.60 -8.89 -29.94
C ILE A 65 -7.06 -8.61 -30.35
N ALA A 66 -7.91 -8.18 -29.41
CA ALA A 66 -9.29 -7.78 -29.72
C ALA A 66 -9.33 -6.69 -30.78
N VAL A 67 -8.52 -5.64 -30.62
CA VAL A 67 -8.44 -4.52 -31.58
C VAL A 67 -7.96 -5.00 -32.95
N ILE A 68 -6.92 -5.85 -32.99
CA ILE A 68 -6.42 -6.42 -34.25
C ILE A 68 -7.50 -7.27 -34.93
N LEU A 69 -8.27 -8.06 -34.17
CA LEU A 69 -9.38 -8.84 -34.72
C LEU A 69 -10.48 -7.95 -35.30
N VAL A 70 -10.84 -6.84 -34.63
CA VAL A 70 -11.80 -5.87 -35.17
C VAL A 70 -11.30 -5.28 -36.50
N ILE A 71 -10.03 -4.87 -36.56
CA ILE A 71 -9.42 -4.35 -37.79
C ILE A 71 -9.42 -5.41 -38.91
N ALA A 72 -9.06 -6.65 -38.58
CA ALA A 72 -9.09 -7.77 -39.54
C ALA A 72 -10.51 -8.03 -40.04
N THR A 73 -11.51 -7.98 -39.15
CA THR A 73 -12.94 -8.13 -39.50
C THR A 73 -13.35 -7.09 -40.53
N ALA A 74 -12.99 -5.82 -40.28
CA ALA A 74 -13.32 -4.73 -41.19
C ALA A 74 -12.66 -4.93 -42.55
N ALA A 75 -11.39 -5.35 -42.59
CA ALA A 75 -10.69 -5.68 -43.82
C ALA A 75 -11.36 -6.86 -44.57
N PHE A 76 -11.70 -7.94 -43.86
CA PHE A 76 -12.41 -9.09 -44.43
C PHE A 76 -13.82 -8.74 -44.92
N ALA A 77 -14.52 -7.80 -44.28
CA ALA A 77 -15.81 -7.33 -44.75
C ALA A 77 -15.70 -6.61 -46.10
N ILE A 78 -14.64 -5.81 -46.29
CA ILE A 78 -14.37 -5.12 -47.57
C ILE A 78 -14.00 -6.14 -48.66
N LEU A 79 -13.10 -7.07 -48.36
CA LEU A 79 -12.68 -8.14 -49.28
C LEU A 79 -13.82 -9.10 -49.61
N GLY A 80 -14.62 -9.49 -48.62
CA GLY A 80 -15.76 -10.38 -48.79
C GLY A 80 -16.83 -9.80 -49.70
N ARG A 81 -17.03 -8.47 -49.67
CA ARG A 81 -17.90 -7.76 -50.62
C ARG A 81 -17.43 -7.88 -52.07
N SER A 82 -16.13 -8.05 -52.31
CA SER A 82 -15.60 -8.25 -53.67
C SER A 82 -15.67 -9.71 -54.15
N LEU A 83 -15.92 -10.66 -53.26
CA LEU A 83 -15.87 -12.11 -53.53
C LEU A 83 -17.24 -12.80 -53.36
N ASP A 84 -18.32 -12.04 -53.18
CA ASP A 84 -19.69 -12.54 -52.90
C ASP A 84 -19.75 -13.61 -51.79
N ILE A 85 -18.91 -13.45 -50.77
CA ILE A 85 -18.83 -14.37 -49.63
C ILE A 85 -20.02 -14.15 -48.68
N SER A 86 -20.55 -15.27 -48.17
CA SER A 86 -21.71 -15.33 -47.27
C SER A 86 -21.68 -14.29 -46.15
N ILE A 87 -22.81 -13.59 -45.98
CA ILE A 87 -23.03 -12.47 -45.05
C ILE A 87 -22.87 -12.86 -43.56
N TRP A 88 -22.74 -14.15 -43.26
CA TRP A 88 -22.62 -14.67 -41.89
C TRP A 88 -21.22 -14.48 -41.26
N TYR A 89 -20.16 -14.37 -42.06
CA TYR A 89 -18.79 -14.24 -41.55
C TYR A 89 -18.54 -12.95 -40.73
N PRO A 90 -18.96 -11.75 -41.18
CA PRO A 90 -18.82 -10.52 -40.40
C PRO A 90 -19.55 -10.57 -39.04
N LEU A 91 -20.73 -11.21 -39.00
CA LEU A 91 -21.52 -11.35 -37.77
C LEU A 91 -20.80 -12.25 -36.74
N ALA A 92 -20.24 -13.38 -37.19
CA ALA A 92 -19.53 -14.31 -36.32
C ALA A 92 -18.29 -13.67 -35.69
N ILE A 93 -17.59 -12.81 -36.42
CA ILE A 93 -16.38 -12.16 -35.89
C ILE A 93 -16.73 -11.06 -34.88
N LEU A 94 -17.91 -10.43 -34.98
CA LEU A 94 -18.37 -9.40 -34.04
C LEU A 94 -18.63 -9.95 -32.63
N ILE A 95 -18.89 -11.25 -32.49
CA ILE A 95 -19.07 -11.93 -31.20
C ILE A 95 -17.75 -11.96 -30.40
N VAL A 96 -16.59 -12.01 -31.07
CA VAL A 96 -15.29 -12.15 -30.39
C VAL A 96 -14.94 -10.92 -29.54
N PRO A 97 -15.03 -9.67 -30.03
CA PRO A 97 -14.86 -8.48 -29.21
C PRO A 97 -15.83 -8.40 -28.03
N ALA A 98 -17.09 -8.83 -28.19
CA ALA A 98 -18.08 -8.82 -27.11
C ALA A 98 -17.70 -9.80 -25.98
N MET A 99 -17.26 -11.01 -26.34
CA MET A 99 -16.76 -12.01 -25.38
C MET A 99 -15.49 -11.54 -24.66
N LEU A 100 -14.58 -10.88 -25.39
CA LEU A 100 -13.37 -10.29 -24.80
C LEU A 100 -13.70 -9.13 -23.84
N GLY A 101 -14.67 -8.29 -24.20
CA GLY A 101 -15.19 -7.22 -23.34
C GLY A 101 -15.75 -7.78 -22.04
N TYR A 102 -16.64 -8.77 -22.10
CA TYR A 102 -17.19 -9.42 -20.90
C TYR A 102 -16.09 -10.08 -20.04
N GLY A 103 -15.12 -10.76 -20.70
CA GLY A 103 -13.97 -11.37 -20.04
C GLY A 103 -13.09 -10.36 -19.29
N SER A 104 -12.91 -9.15 -19.82
CA SER A 104 -12.12 -8.08 -19.17
C SER A 104 -12.72 -7.64 -17.83
N THR A 105 -14.04 -7.42 -17.78
CA THR A 105 -14.76 -7.00 -16.56
C THR A 105 -14.63 -8.03 -15.45
N ARG A 106 -14.81 -9.32 -15.78
CA ARG A 106 -14.67 -10.41 -14.80
C ARG A 106 -13.23 -10.53 -14.27
N ARG A 107 -12.23 -10.28 -15.12
CA ARG A 107 -10.80 -10.33 -14.72
C ARG A 107 -10.41 -9.20 -13.79
N ARG A 108 -10.98 -8.00 -13.93
CA ARG A 108 -10.72 -6.87 -13.02
C ARG A 108 -11.06 -7.21 -11.56
N SER A 109 -12.18 -7.91 -11.33
CA SER A 109 -12.55 -8.39 -9.99
C SER A 109 -11.54 -9.41 -9.44
N GLN A 110 -11.07 -10.35 -10.28
CA GLN A 110 -10.05 -11.33 -9.89
C GLN A 110 -8.69 -10.67 -9.61
N TYR A 111 -8.32 -9.65 -10.37
CA TYR A 111 -7.09 -8.88 -10.15
C TYR A 111 -7.05 -8.28 -8.75
N LEU A 112 -8.14 -7.64 -8.33
CA LEU A 112 -8.22 -7.02 -7.00
C LEU A 112 -8.09 -8.05 -5.87
N ARG A 113 -8.73 -9.23 -6.01
CA ARG A 113 -8.57 -10.33 -5.05
C ARG A 113 -7.13 -10.85 -4.98
N LYS A 114 -6.48 -11.02 -6.13
CA LYS A 114 -5.07 -11.45 -6.20
C LYS A 114 -4.14 -10.40 -5.60
N PHE A 115 -4.42 -9.12 -5.85
CA PHE A 115 -3.65 -8.02 -5.28
C PHE A 115 -3.77 -7.97 -3.76
N LEU A 116 -4.98 -8.14 -3.21
CA LEU A 116 -5.20 -8.21 -1.77
C LEU A 116 -4.48 -9.42 -1.14
N SER A 117 -4.54 -10.57 -1.81
CA SER A 117 -3.79 -11.76 -1.38
C SER A 117 -2.27 -11.53 -1.40
N PHE A 118 -1.76 -10.84 -2.43
CA PHE A 118 -0.36 -10.42 -2.49
C PHE A 118 0.01 -9.48 -1.34
N GLN A 119 -0.83 -8.48 -1.04
CA GLN A 119 -0.59 -7.56 0.08
C GLN A 119 -0.52 -8.30 1.42
N ASN A 120 -1.41 -9.27 1.66
CA ASN A 120 -1.37 -10.08 2.87
C ASN A 120 -0.09 -10.92 2.96
N MET A 121 0.36 -11.54 1.85
CA MET A 121 1.61 -12.30 1.83
C MET A 121 2.83 -11.39 2.03
N LEU A 122 2.83 -10.20 1.42
CA LEU A 122 3.88 -9.21 1.59
C LEU A 122 3.95 -8.72 3.03
N ASP A 123 2.81 -8.43 3.65
CA ASP A 123 2.72 -8.03 5.05
C ASP A 123 3.30 -9.10 5.99
N THR A 124 2.89 -10.37 5.80
CA THR A 124 3.45 -11.50 6.56
C THR A 124 4.96 -11.63 6.35
N CYS A 125 5.44 -11.51 5.10
CA CYS A 125 6.86 -11.59 4.80
C CYS A 125 7.66 -10.45 5.43
N LEU A 126 7.16 -9.21 5.39
CA LEU A 126 7.84 -8.06 5.99
C LEU A 126 7.80 -8.11 7.52
N LYS A 127 6.73 -8.66 8.11
CA LYS A 127 6.65 -8.94 9.54
C LYS A 127 7.69 -9.97 9.96
N ASP A 128 7.83 -11.06 9.23
CA ASP A 128 8.85 -12.09 9.48
C ASP A 128 10.28 -11.54 9.30
N MET A 129 10.49 -10.66 8.32
CA MET A 129 11.78 -9.96 8.19
C MET A 129 12.03 -9.02 9.36
N THR A 130 11.00 -8.30 9.82
CA THR A 130 11.10 -7.40 10.99
C THR A 130 11.43 -8.16 12.27
N THR A 131 10.84 -9.34 12.50
CA THR A 131 11.16 -10.15 13.68
C THR A 131 12.58 -10.67 13.65
N GLN A 132 13.11 -11.00 12.47
CA GLN A 132 14.49 -11.45 12.32
C GLN A 132 15.50 -10.29 12.39
N ASP A 133 15.13 -9.10 11.90
CA ASP A 133 15.99 -7.92 11.89
C ASP A 133 15.80 -7.02 13.12
N LEU A 134 15.09 -7.53 14.14
CA LEU A 134 14.84 -6.82 15.41
C LEU A 134 16.15 -6.46 16.13
N THR A 135 17.15 -7.34 16.07
CA THR A 135 18.48 -7.11 16.65
C THR A 135 19.23 -5.96 15.98
N HIS A 136 18.83 -5.57 14.78
CA HIS A 136 19.41 -4.47 14.02
C HIS A 136 18.57 -3.19 14.13
N HIS A 137 17.51 -3.18 14.95
CA HIS A 137 16.57 -2.07 15.09
C HIS A 137 15.95 -1.62 13.75
N VAL A 138 15.72 -2.55 12.82
CA VAL A 138 15.12 -2.25 11.51
C VAL A 138 13.70 -2.81 11.44
N LYS A 139 12.73 -1.93 11.19
CA LYS A 139 11.35 -2.28 10.86
C LYS A 139 11.13 -2.27 9.36
N TRP A 140 10.62 -3.36 8.84
CA TRP A 140 10.17 -3.42 7.45
C TRP A 140 8.69 -3.10 7.36
N GLY A 141 8.32 -2.28 6.39
CA GLY A 141 6.94 -1.90 6.13
C GLY A 141 6.71 -1.63 4.65
N TYR A 142 5.45 -1.43 4.30
CA TYR A 142 5.09 -0.96 2.97
C TYR A 142 4.04 0.13 3.06
N ARG A 143 4.03 0.99 2.05
CA ARG A 143 3.09 2.10 1.94
C ARG A 143 2.78 2.40 0.48
N LYS A 144 1.78 3.26 0.28
CA LYS A 144 1.55 3.88 -1.04
C LYS A 144 2.61 4.94 -1.30
N LEU A 145 2.82 5.22 -2.59
CA LEU A 145 3.64 6.34 -3.05
C LEU A 145 3.11 7.64 -2.42
N ARG A 146 3.99 8.41 -1.79
CA ARG A 146 3.69 9.72 -1.21
C ARG A 146 4.14 10.83 -2.16
N GLU A 147 3.57 12.02 -2.01
CA GLU A 147 3.94 13.19 -2.83
C GLU A 147 5.39 13.62 -2.61
N CYS A 148 5.95 13.38 -1.42
CA CYS A 148 7.34 13.67 -1.11
C CYS A 148 8.34 12.68 -1.73
N ASP A 149 7.86 11.56 -2.28
CA ASP A 149 8.76 10.57 -2.89
C ASP A 149 9.27 11.08 -4.23
N THR A 150 10.59 11.18 -4.35
CA THR A 150 11.23 11.61 -5.59
C THR A 150 11.81 10.40 -6.34
N ALA A 151 11.98 10.51 -7.66
CA ALA A 151 12.65 9.46 -8.44
C ALA A 151 14.04 9.09 -7.87
N HIS A 152 14.76 10.07 -7.30
CA HIS A 152 16.06 9.86 -6.67
C HIS A 152 15.99 9.02 -5.38
N THR A 153 14.99 9.26 -4.52
CA THR A 153 14.85 8.50 -3.26
C THR A 153 14.43 7.06 -3.50
N LEU A 154 13.70 6.81 -4.59
CA LEU A 154 13.32 5.46 -5.04
C LEU A 154 14.35 4.82 -5.98
N HIS A 155 15.48 5.49 -6.24
CA HIS A 155 16.54 5.06 -7.16
C HIS A 155 16.05 4.68 -8.57
N LEU A 156 15.07 5.42 -9.07
CA LEU A 156 14.52 5.26 -10.41
C LEU A 156 15.40 6.00 -11.44
N LYS A 157 15.77 5.33 -12.53
CA LYS A 157 16.59 5.93 -13.61
C LYS A 157 15.91 7.05 -14.41
N ARG A 158 14.58 7.13 -14.34
CA ARG A 158 13.75 8.05 -15.11
C ARG A 158 12.82 8.81 -14.17
N PRO A 159 12.27 9.97 -14.56
CA PRO A 159 11.34 10.72 -13.73
C PRO A 159 10.13 9.87 -13.32
N LEU A 160 9.57 10.19 -12.14
CA LEU A 160 8.46 9.45 -11.52
C LEU A 160 7.23 9.38 -12.44
N SER A 161 7.01 10.39 -13.28
CA SER A 161 5.94 10.45 -14.29
C SER A 161 5.99 9.34 -15.33
N SER A 162 7.17 8.76 -15.57
CA SER A 162 7.35 7.67 -16.54
C SER A 162 7.10 6.27 -15.96
N TRP A 163 6.89 6.18 -14.64
CA TRP A 163 6.74 4.92 -13.92
C TRP A 163 5.37 4.83 -13.25
N THR A 164 4.82 3.62 -13.21
CA THR A 164 3.62 3.32 -12.43
C THR A 164 4.05 2.55 -11.18
N VAL A 165 4.34 3.27 -10.09
CA VAL A 165 4.73 2.66 -8.81
C VAL A 165 3.47 2.19 -8.09
N SER A 166 3.41 0.90 -7.76
CA SER A 166 2.26 0.33 -7.05
C SER A 166 2.36 0.55 -5.54
N ILE A 167 3.51 0.16 -4.99
CA ILE A 167 3.78 0.06 -3.57
C ILE A 167 5.25 0.45 -3.38
N VAL A 168 5.52 1.15 -2.29
CA VAL A 168 6.87 1.44 -1.81
C VAL A 168 7.09 0.60 -0.56
N ILE A 169 8.14 -0.20 -0.55
CA ILE A 169 8.61 -0.92 0.63
C ILE A 169 9.64 -0.02 1.31
N GLU A 170 9.52 0.17 2.61
CA GLU A 170 10.42 1.00 3.39
C GLU A 170 11.01 0.24 4.57
N ALA A 171 12.30 0.48 4.81
CA ALA A 171 12.98 0.11 6.03
C ALA A 171 13.03 1.35 6.94
N ILE A 172 12.52 1.24 8.16
CA ILE A 172 12.42 2.34 9.13
C ILE A 172 13.24 1.94 10.35
N GLN A 173 14.00 2.87 10.90
CA GLN A 173 14.67 2.66 12.18
C GLN A 173 13.63 2.57 13.30
N MET A 174 13.69 1.50 14.08
CA MET A 174 12.95 1.42 15.33
C MET A 174 13.66 2.23 16.41
N ASP A 175 12.86 2.97 17.17
CA ASP A 175 13.34 3.59 18.39
C ASP A 175 13.49 2.49 19.45
N PRO A 176 14.68 2.27 20.03
CA PRO A 176 14.90 1.22 21.03
C PRO A 176 14.00 1.37 22.26
N GLU A 177 13.53 2.58 22.58
CA GLU A 177 12.64 2.82 23.72
C GLU A 177 11.18 2.45 23.45
N MET A 178 10.77 2.38 22.19
CA MET A 178 9.37 2.12 21.81
C MET A 178 9.05 0.62 21.70
N ASP A 179 10.07 -0.25 21.70
CA ASP A 179 9.90 -1.70 21.52
C ASP A 179 9.67 -2.45 22.85
N THR A 180 10.25 -1.97 23.95
CA THR A 180 10.02 -2.51 25.30
C THR A 180 8.55 -2.45 25.70
N THR A 181 7.82 -1.40 25.30
CA THR A 181 6.39 -1.25 25.60
C THR A 181 5.50 -2.19 24.77
N ARG A 182 5.91 -2.60 23.57
CA ARG A 182 5.13 -3.51 22.72
C ARG A 182 5.35 -4.98 23.04
N VAL A 183 6.58 -5.36 23.40
CA VAL A 183 6.91 -6.75 23.76
C VAL A 183 6.38 -7.12 25.15
N ILE A 184 6.26 -6.16 26.07
CA ILE A 184 5.76 -6.38 27.45
C ILE A 184 4.21 -6.34 27.54
N GLY A 185 3.50 -6.12 26.42
CA GLY A 185 2.05 -6.34 26.37
C GLY A 185 1.19 -5.22 26.96
N GLU A 186 1.77 -4.07 27.30
CA GLU A 186 1.02 -2.88 27.67
C GLU A 186 0.79 -1.99 26.44
N VAL A 187 0.13 -2.54 25.42
CA VAL A 187 -0.47 -1.69 24.39
C VAL A 187 -1.70 -1.06 25.02
N LEU A 188 -1.51 0.10 25.65
CA LEU A 188 -2.62 0.94 26.08
C LEU A 188 -3.53 1.17 24.85
N PRO A 189 -4.82 0.84 24.94
CA PRO A 189 -5.77 1.14 23.88
C PRO A 189 -5.64 2.62 23.53
N SER A 190 -5.44 2.95 22.26
CA SER A 190 -5.40 4.35 21.85
C SER A 190 -6.70 5.03 22.27
N TYR A 191 -6.65 5.94 23.24
CA TYR A 191 -7.78 6.78 23.68
C TYR A 191 -8.45 7.56 22.51
N ALA A 192 -7.78 7.62 21.35
CA ALA A 192 -8.31 8.16 20.11
C ALA A 192 -9.50 7.38 19.52
N ILE A 193 -9.66 6.08 19.86
CA ILE A 193 -10.81 5.28 19.38
C ILE A 193 -11.99 5.40 20.36
N ALA A 194 -11.72 5.54 21.67
CA ALA A 194 -12.77 5.68 22.70
C ALA A 194 -13.48 7.05 22.68
N THR A 195 -12.92 8.05 22.00
CA THR A 195 -13.54 9.39 21.85
C THR A 195 -14.40 9.53 20.58
N GLN A 196 -14.40 8.53 19.69
CA GLN A 196 -15.24 8.55 18.48
C GLN A 196 -16.58 7.82 18.64
N ASP A 197 -16.84 7.17 19.77
CA ASP A 197 -18.06 6.38 20.01
C ASP A 197 -18.97 6.98 21.09
N ILE A 198 -18.95 8.31 21.23
CA ILE A 198 -19.96 9.06 21.98
C ILE A 198 -20.49 10.18 21.08
N VAL A 199 -21.20 9.79 20.02
CA VAL A 199 -22.12 10.69 19.33
C VAL A 199 -23.51 10.36 19.88
N LEU A 200 -23.96 11.18 20.83
CA LEU A 200 -25.36 11.23 21.26
C LEU A 200 -26.20 11.66 20.06
N ASP A 201 -26.86 10.70 19.44
CA ASP A 201 -27.77 10.89 18.32
C ASP A 201 -29.07 11.56 18.82
N VAL A 202 -29.09 12.90 18.79
CA VAL A 202 -30.29 13.73 18.89
C VAL A 202 -30.27 14.72 17.74
N GLY A 203 -30.82 14.32 16.59
CA GLY A 203 -30.99 15.22 15.44
C GLY A 203 -31.78 14.60 14.29
N ALA A 204 -32.79 15.32 13.81
CA ALA A 204 -33.83 14.91 12.85
C ALA A 204 -33.31 14.48 11.44
N PRO A 205 -34.11 13.69 10.68
CA PRO A 205 -33.65 13.06 9.43
C PRO A 205 -33.47 14.08 8.29
N VAL A 206 -32.25 14.15 7.76
CA VAL A 206 -31.94 14.86 6.52
C VAL A 206 -31.83 13.82 5.40
N GLN A 207 -32.63 14.01 4.35
CA GLN A 207 -32.61 13.25 3.10
C GLN A 207 -31.25 13.38 2.41
N ASP A 208 -30.48 12.30 2.38
CA ASP A 208 -29.31 12.22 1.50
C ASP A 208 -29.64 11.48 0.20
N THR A 209 -29.34 12.22 -0.87
CA THR A 209 -29.53 11.87 -2.26
C THR A 209 -28.41 10.91 -2.67
N VAL A 210 -28.63 9.61 -2.49
CA VAL A 210 -27.80 8.58 -3.14
C VAL A 210 -28.29 8.45 -4.58
N VAL A 211 -27.59 9.11 -5.49
CA VAL A 211 -27.69 8.85 -6.93
C VAL A 211 -27.26 7.41 -7.18
N GLN A 212 -28.26 6.52 -7.28
CA GLN A 212 -28.17 5.23 -7.94
C GLN A 212 -27.75 5.47 -9.39
N LEU A 213 -26.52 5.09 -9.78
CA LEU A 213 -26.23 4.85 -11.19
C LEU A 213 -26.69 3.43 -11.53
N ARG A 214 -28.01 3.33 -11.75
CA ARG A 214 -28.68 2.21 -12.38
C ARG A 214 -28.53 2.34 -13.90
N GLU A 215 -28.36 1.19 -14.54
CA GLU A 215 -28.49 0.89 -15.98
C GLU A 215 -28.96 2.05 -16.87
N MET A 216 -28.08 2.48 -17.78
CA MET A 216 -28.51 3.24 -18.94
C MET A 216 -28.53 2.29 -20.14
N ASP A 217 -29.73 1.80 -20.41
CA ASP A 217 -30.13 1.19 -21.65
C ASP A 217 -30.85 2.25 -22.52
N LEU A 218 -30.87 1.96 -23.82
CA LEU A 218 -31.63 2.59 -24.92
C LEU A 218 -31.16 3.93 -25.54
N THR A 219 -30.86 3.79 -26.84
CA THR A 219 -31.44 4.49 -28.01
C THR A 219 -32.14 5.84 -27.85
N ASP A 220 -31.91 6.63 -28.90
CA ASP A 220 -32.71 7.74 -29.45
C ASP A 220 -32.37 9.17 -29.00
N VAL A 221 -31.64 9.81 -29.91
CA VAL A 221 -31.48 11.25 -30.16
C VAL A 221 -32.83 11.79 -30.68
N PRO A 222 -33.32 12.98 -30.24
CA PRO A 222 -32.96 14.20 -30.95
C PRO A 222 -32.64 15.44 -30.10
N SER A 223 -31.76 16.23 -30.70
CA SER A 223 -31.37 17.64 -30.54
C SER A 223 -32.40 18.58 -29.89
N ILE A 224 -31.94 19.59 -29.12
CA ILE A 224 -32.20 21.04 -29.34
C ILE A 224 -31.57 21.94 -28.24
N THR A 225 -30.84 22.96 -28.71
CA THR A 225 -30.44 24.28 -28.15
C THR A 225 -29.80 24.48 -26.76
N ARG A 226 -28.52 24.83 -26.83
CA ARG A 226 -27.83 26.01 -26.22
C ARG A 226 -28.73 26.99 -25.45
N SER A 227 -28.44 27.20 -24.16
CA SER A 227 -28.75 28.43 -23.42
C SER A 227 -27.62 28.75 -22.43
N THR A 228 -27.13 29.99 -22.56
CA THR A 228 -26.15 30.68 -21.72
C THR A 228 -26.83 31.32 -20.52
N HIS A 229 -26.40 30.97 -19.30
CA HIS A 229 -26.62 31.68 -18.03
C HIS A 229 -25.85 30.88 -16.95
N ASP A 230 -25.30 31.40 -15.86
CA ASP A 230 -24.97 32.76 -15.45
C ASP A 230 -23.90 32.63 -14.35
N ARG A 231 -23.10 33.67 -14.13
CA ARG A 231 -22.05 33.72 -13.10
C ARG A 231 -22.68 33.71 -11.69
N GLY A 232 -22.49 32.62 -10.95
CA GLY A 232 -22.82 32.53 -9.53
C GLY A 232 -21.65 32.97 -8.65
N HIS A 233 -21.81 34.10 -7.97
CA HIS A 233 -20.91 34.67 -6.97
C HIS A 233 -20.68 33.73 -5.77
N SER A 234 -19.40 33.55 -5.39
CA SER A 234 -18.99 32.90 -4.15
C SER A 234 -19.21 33.87 -2.96
N PRO A 235 -19.76 33.41 -1.83
CA PRO A 235 -19.84 34.23 -0.63
C PRO A 235 -18.44 34.45 -0.04
N PHE A 236 -18.10 35.72 0.17
CA PHE A 236 -16.90 36.17 0.89
C PHE A 236 -16.95 35.65 2.33
N LEU A 237 -15.97 34.82 2.70
CA LEU A 237 -15.65 34.55 4.10
C LEU A 237 -14.83 35.72 4.66
N PRO A 238 -15.17 36.27 5.84
CA PRO A 238 -14.33 37.26 6.49
C PRO A 238 -13.00 36.63 6.92
N PRO A 239 -11.89 37.38 6.90
CA PRO A 239 -10.61 36.90 7.39
C PRO A 239 -10.69 36.62 8.90
N PRO A 240 -9.90 35.64 9.41
CA PRO A 240 -9.85 35.33 10.82
C PRO A 240 -9.30 36.52 11.63
N PRO A 241 -9.72 36.68 12.90
CA PRO A 241 -9.22 37.74 13.76
C PRO A 241 -7.72 37.56 14.05
N ASP A 242 -6.99 38.68 14.01
CA ASP A 242 -5.59 38.75 14.43
C ASP A 242 -5.47 38.36 15.91
N TYR A 243 -4.80 37.25 16.18
CA TYR A 243 -4.40 36.88 17.52
C TYR A 243 -3.22 37.77 17.92
N HIS A 244 -3.49 38.78 18.74
CA HIS A 244 -2.43 39.48 19.46
C HIS A 244 -1.72 38.50 20.39
N GLU A 245 -0.47 38.21 20.04
CA GLU A 245 0.50 37.45 20.81
C GLU A 245 0.67 38.11 22.18
N THR A 246 -0.03 37.58 23.18
CA THR A 246 0.08 38.06 24.56
C THR A 246 1.34 37.42 25.14
N GLU A 247 2.35 38.26 25.32
CA GLU A 247 3.64 37.94 25.92
C GLU A 247 3.44 37.14 27.24
N PRO A 248 4.04 35.95 27.39
CA PRO A 248 3.90 35.17 28.60
C PRO A 248 4.60 35.88 29.78
N PRO A 249 4.01 35.84 30.99
CA PRO A 249 4.61 36.48 32.15
C PRO A 249 5.96 35.82 32.51
N PRO A 250 6.93 36.59 33.05
CA PRO A 250 8.25 36.09 33.37
C PRO A 250 8.18 35.03 34.46
N TYR A 251 8.83 33.89 34.19
CA TYR A 251 9.08 32.82 35.16
C TYR A 251 9.85 33.36 36.36
N ASN A 252 9.23 33.33 37.54
CA ASN A 252 9.88 33.65 38.80
C ASN A 252 10.66 32.42 39.27
N LEU A 253 11.97 32.41 38.99
CA LEU A 253 12.91 31.37 39.40
C LEU A 253 13.36 31.64 40.84
N ASN A 254 12.50 31.38 41.84
CA ASN A 254 12.89 31.33 43.25
C ASN A 254 11.90 30.47 44.03
N ASP A 255 12.13 29.16 44.04
CA ASP A 255 11.76 28.30 45.17
C ASP A 255 12.64 27.05 45.15
N ARG A 256 13.87 27.23 45.67
CA ARG A 256 14.79 26.16 46.03
C ARG A 256 15.11 26.32 47.50
N THR A 257 14.46 25.53 48.35
CA THR A 257 15.02 24.79 49.51
C THR A 257 13.93 24.54 50.57
N THR A 258 13.61 23.27 50.85
CA THR A 258 13.93 22.58 52.12
C THR A 258 13.03 21.36 52.36
N LEU A 259 13.67 20.30 52.88
CA LEU A 259 13.10 19.12 53.54
C LEU A 259 12.24 18.17 52.67
N ASN A 260 12.27 16.85 52.79
CA ASN A 260 12.65 16.05 53.95
C ASN A 260 13.12 14.65 53.51
N ASN A 261 14.11 14.19 54.25
CA ASN A 261 14.65 12.85 54.30
C ASN A 261 13.58 11.88 54.84
N ASN A 262 13.32 10.77 54.16
CA ASN A 262 12.75 9.59 54.80
C ASN A 262 13.19 8.32 54.06
N ASN A 263 14.22 7.70 54.64
CA ASN A 263 14.52 6.29 54.48
C ASN A 263 13.30 5.46 54.91
N ASN A 264 12.82 4.59 54.02
CA ASN A 264 12.18 3.36 54.45
C ASN A 264 12.67 2.21 53.57
N THR A 265 13.62 1.49 54.15
CA THR A 265 14.04 0.15 53.80
C THR A 265 12.85 -0.79 54.00
N SER A 266 12.37 -1.37 52.91
CA SER A 266 11.50 -2.54 52.95
C SER A 266 12.19 -3.64 52.16
N ASP A 267 12.91 -4.49 52.90
CA ASP A 267 13.41 -5.77 52.43
C ASP A 267 12.22 -6.64 52.03
N MET A 268 12.11 -6.94 50.73
CA MET A 268 11.21 -7.97 50.23
C MET A 268 12.04 -8.98 49.43
N THR A 269 12.65 -9.91 50.17
CA THR A 269 13.21 -11.15 49.66
C THR A 269 12.13 -11.92 48.91
N THR A 270 12.23 -11.94 47.58
CA THR A 270 11.41 -12.80 46.73
C THR A 270 12.27 -13.97 46.27
N THR A 271 12.12 -15.10 46.95
CA THR A 271 12.68 -16.39 46.56
C THR A 271 12.03 -16.84 45.25
N THR A 272 12.76 -16.76 44.13
CA THR A 272 12.34 -17.37 42.86
C THR A 272 13.08 -18.71 42.70
N THR A 273 12.32 -19.79 42.88
CA THR A 273 12.74 -21.17 42.70
C THR A 273 13.03 -21.44 41.23
N ASN A 274 14.29 -21.76 40.93
CA ASN A 274 14.75 -22.27 39.64
C ASN A 274 14.16 -23.66 39.39
N HIS A 275 13.34 -23.83 38.35
CA HIS A 275 12.93 -25.14 37.84
C HIS A 275 13.69 -25.45 36.55
N ASN A 276 14.71 -26.31 36.69
CA ASN A 276 15.47 -26.89 35.60
C ASN A 276 14.58 -27.82 34.78
N ASN A 277 14.31 -27.47 33.51
CA ASN A 277 13.82 -28.43 32.52
C ASN A 277 14.96 -28.79 31.57
N THR A 278 15.70 -29.83 31.95
CA THR A 278 16.66 -30.52 31.08
C THR A 278 15.89 -31.30 30.02
N THR A 279 15.89 -30.83 28.77
CA THR A 279 15.39 -31.60 27.63
C THR A 279 16.56 -32.36 27.01
N THR A 280 16.65 -33.65 27.29
CA THR A 280 17.61 -34.56 26.66
C THR A 280 17.11 -34.92 25.26
N THR A 281 17.73 -34.41 24.21
CA THR A 281 17.46 -34.86 22.83
C THR A 281 18.42 -35.98 22.45
N THR A 282 17.91 -37.22 22.45
CA THR A 282 18.64 -38.39 21.95
C THR A 282 18.72 -38.33 20.42
N THR A 283 19.93 -38.20 19.89
CA THR A 283 20.20 -38.29 18.45
C THR A 283 20.44 -39.76 18.08
N THR A 284 19.49 -40.36 17.36
CA THR A 284 19.66 -41.71 16.78
C THR A 284 20.23 -41.55 15.37
N THR A 285 21.52 -41.86 15.21
CA THR A 285 22.19 -41.91 13.92
C THR A 285 22.03 -43.32 13.34
N THR A 286 21.20 -43.48 12.32
CA THR A 286 21.12 -44.72 11.54
C THR A 286 22.05 -44.61 10.34
N ILE A 287 23.14 -45.36 10.38
CA ILE A 287 24.05 -45.58 9.25
C ILE A 287 23.56 -46.86 8.57
N THR A 288 23.14 -46.76 7.31
CA THR A 288 22.85 -47.92 6.46
C THR A 288 24.01 -48.09 5.49
N GLN A 289 24.59 -49.29 5.51
CA GLN A 289 25.61 -49.78 4.56
C GLN A 289 24.98 -50.11 3.21
#